data_AF-A0A6B9TIG1-F1
#
_entry.id   AF-A0A6B9TIG1-F1
#
_cell.length_a   1.000
_cell.length_b   1.000
_cell.length_c   1.000
_cell.angle_alpha   90.00
_cell.angle_beta   90.00
_cell.angle_gamma   90.00
#
_symmetry.space_group_name_H-M   'P 1'
#
loop_
_entity.id
_entity.type
_entity.pdbx_description
1 polymer ?
#
loop_
_entity_poly.entity_id
_entity_poly.type
_entity_poly.pdbx_seq_one_letter_code
_entity_poly.pdbx_strand_id
1 'polypeptide(L)'
;MELIWFYIALFLAISDEIHTRILWNVFFDFYILLAGLIKETVSSNIQLWLVHEGLEALFHFIVLSLVFLSFEIGFLAALIHLVVDLYHQLSGVDHGWLYHRALHFTVESVFFIMVFAAL
;
A
#
# COMPACT_ATOMS: atom_id res chain seq x y z
N MET A 1 -12.67 -1.05 21.82
CA MET A 1 -11.79 -1.11 20.62
C MET A 1 -12.02 0.10 19.69
N GLU A 2 -12.38 1.28 20.20
CA GLU A 2 -13.13 2.24 19.39
C GLU A 2 -12.33 3.02 18.34
N LEU A 3 -10.99 3.08 18.44
CA LEU A 3 -10.14 3.82 17.51
C LEU A 3 -8.98 3.02 16.93
N ILE A 4 -8.88 1.71 17.21
CA ILE A 4 -7.76 0.92 16.66
C ILE A 4 -7.79 0.86 15.13
N TRP A 5 -8.99 0.77 14.54
CA TRP A 5 -9.20 0.88 13.09
C TRP A 5 -8.63 2.20 12.55
N PHE A 6 -8.85 3.30 13.27
CA PHE A 6 -8.40 4.63 12.86
C PHE A 6 -6.89 4.75 12.93
N TYR A 7 -6.28 4.24 14.01
CA TYR A 7 -4.82 4.24 14.11
C TYR A 7 -4.19 3.38 13.02
N ILE A 8 -4.77 2.22 12.68
CA ILE A 8 -4.25 1.39 11.59
C ILE A 8 -4.31 2.14 10.26
N ALA A 9 -5.46 2.72 9.91
CA ALA A 9 -5.61 3.50 8.69
C ALA A 9 -4.67 4.72 8.65
N LEU A 10 -4.49 5.41 9.79
CA LEU A 10 -3.55 6.52 9.91
C LEU A 10 -2.10 6.08 9.67
N PHE A 11 -1.66 5.00 10.31
CA PHE A 11 -0.31 4.48 10.13
C PHE A 11 -0.08 3.87 8.75
N LEU A 12 -1.12 3.34 8.10
CA LEU A 12 -1.06 2.89 6.71
C LEU A 12 -0.85 4.06 5.76
N ALA A 13 -1.63 5.14 5.90
CA ALA A 13 -1.43 6.37 5.13
C ALA A 13 -0.06 7.03 5.38
N ILE A 14 0.43 7.03 6.62
CA ILE A 14 1.79 7.48 6.93
C ILE A 14 2.83 6.56 6.28
N SER A 15 2.62 5.25 6.34
CA SER A 15 3.53 4.26 5.73
C SER A 15 3.62 4.46 4.23
N ASP A 16 2.51 4.74 3.55
CA ASP A 16 2.43 5.00 2.11
C ASP A 16 3.19 6.29 1.73
N GLU A 17 3.02 7.36 2.50
CA GLU A 17 3.81 8.58 2.31
C GLU A 17 5.31 8.36 2.57
N ILE A 18 5.67 7.56 3.58
CA ILE A 18 7.06 7.18 3.85
C ILE A 18 7.62 6.36 2.70
N HIS A 19 6.88 5.36 2.21
CA HIS A 19 7.28 4.50 1.09
C HIS A 19 7.62 5.35 -0.14
N THR A 20 6.69 6.23 -0.53
CA THR A 20 6.87 7.17 -1.64
C THR A 20 8.11 8.04 -1.42
N ARG A 21 8.27 8.64 -0.25
CA ARG A 21 9.44 9.51 0.02
C ARG A 21 10.76 8.75 0.01
N ILE A 22 10.80 7.55 0.57
CA ILE A 22 12.02 6.72 0.62
C ILE A 22 12.39 6.28 -0.79
N LEU A 23 11.45 5.74 -1.56
CA LEU A 23 11.72 5.29 -2.92
C LEU A 23 12.14 6.45 -3.83
N TRP A 24 11.41 7.55 -3.83
CA TRP A 24 11.64 8.63 -4.79
C TRP A 24 12.76 9.60 -4.40
N ASN A 25 13.06 9.78 -3.11
CA ASN A 25 14.10 10.74 -2.69
C ASN A 25 15.40 10.09 -2.22
N VAL A 26 15.37 8.84 -1.75
CA VAL A 26 16.57 8.18 -1.19
C VAL A 26 17.08 7.09 -2.13
N PHE A 27 16.18 6.24 -2.63
CA PHE A 27 16.55 5.06 -3.42
C PHE A 27 16.23 5.18 -4.91
N PHE A 28 16.02 6.40 -5.42
CA PHE A 28 15.57 6.64 -6.80
C PHE A 28 16.38 5.86 -7.84
N ASP A 29 17.71 6.01 -7.81
CA ASP A 29 18.60 5.34 -8.78
C ASP A 29 18.53 3.81 -8.67
N PHE A 30 18.50 3.29 -7.44
CA PHE A 30 18.37 1.86 -7.19
C PHE A 30 17.01 1.34 -7.68
N TYR A 31 15.95 2.11 -7.46
CA TYR A 31 14.60 1.73 -7.82
C TYR A 31 14.42 1.70 -9.35
N ILE A 32 15.02 2.65 -10.08
CA ILE A 32 15.08 2.61 -11.56
C ILE A 32 15.84 1.39 -12.05
N LEU A 33 17.00 1.08 -11.46
CA LEU A 33 17.78 -0.11 -11.84
C LEU A 33 17.00 -1.40 -11.58
N LEU A 34 16.35 -1.49 -10.41
CA LEU A 34 15.50 -2.63 -10.06
C LEU A 34 14.34 -2.78 -11.06
N ALA A 35 13.66 -1.69 -11.41
CA ALA A 35 12.59 -1.71 -12.41
C ALA A 35 13.10 -2.19 -13.78
N GLY A 36 14.28 -1.75 -14.20
CA GLY A 36 14.93 -2.23 -15.43
C GLY A 36 15.22 -3.73 -15.41
N LEU A 37 15.77 -4.25 -14.30
CA LEU A 37 16.04 -5.69 -14.13
C LEU A 37 14.75 -6.53 -14.15
N ILE A 38 13.71 -6.08 -13.45
CA ILE A 38 12.41 -6.76 -13.44
C ILE A 38 11.80 -6.73 -14.84
N LYS A 39 11.91 -5.60 -15.56
CA LYS A 39 11.38 -5.43 -16.91
C LYS A 39 11.95 -6.44 -17.91
N GLU A 40 13.21 -6.83 -17.76
CA GLU A 40 13.83 -7.90 -18.57
C GLU A 40 13.29 -9.31 -18.25
N THR A 41 12.67 -9.49 -17.08
CA THR A 41 12.14 -10.78 -16.62
C THR A 41 10.63 -10.92 -16.86
N VAL A 42 9.88 -9.81 -16.91
CA VAL A 42 8.41 -9.81 -17.09
C VAL A 42 7.99 -9.40 -18.50
N SER A 43 6.87 -9.93 -18.99
CA SER A 43 6.45 -9.77 -20.38
C SER A 43 5.60 -8.52 -20.65
N SER A 44 5.14 -7.81 -19.62
CA SER A 44 4.25 -6.65 -19.79
C SER A 44 4.45 -5.56 -18.72
N ASN A 45 3.98 -4.35 -19.01
CA ASN A 45 4.02 -3.24 -18.05
C ASN A 45 3.08 -3.50 -16.85
N ILE A 46 1.96 -4.19 -17.06
CA ILE A 46 1.06 -4.60 -15.96
C ILE A 46 1.78 -5.56 -15.01
N GLN A 47 2.57 -6.50 -15.51
CA GLN A 47 3.34 -7.39 -14.63
C GLN A 47 4.43 -6.64 -13.85
N LEU A 48 5.13 -5.69 -14.49
CA LEU A 48 6.10 -4.84 -13.79
C LEU A 48 5.42 -4.03 -12.69
N TRP A 49 4.27 -3.43 -13.00
CA TRP A 49 3.46 -2.68 -12.05
C TRP A 49 2.98 -3.58 -10.89
N LEU A 50 2.46 -4.78 -11.16
CA LEU A 50 2.07 -5.73 -10.11
C LEU A 50 3.22 -6.11 -9.18
N VAL A 51 4.45 -6.22 -9.70
CA VAL A 51 5.63 -6.46 -8.85
C VAL A 51 5.91 -5.25 -7.97
N HIS A 52 5.79 -4.02 -8.49
CA HIS A 52 5.91 -2.81 -7.68
C HIS A 52 4.85 -2.77 -6.56
N GLU A 53 3.58 -2.96 -6.88
CA GLU A 53 2.50 -2.96 -5.89
C GLU A 53 2.69 -4.07 -4.85
N GLY A 54 3.22 -5.24 -5.27
CA GLY A 54 3.56 -6.31 -4.34
C GLY A 54 4.69 -5.94 -3.38
N LEU A 55 5.69 -5.19 -3.85
CA LEU A 55 6.77 -4.67 -2.99
C LEU A 55 6.27 -3.59 -2.02
N GLU A 56 5.35 -2.75 -2.46
CA GLU A 56 4.69 -1.73 -1.64
C GLU A 56 3.81 -2.36 -0.56
N ALA A 57 2.96 -3.33 -0.92
CA ALA A 57 2.19 -4.10 0.03
C ALA A 57 3.09 -4.84 1.04
N LEU A 58 4.23 -5.39 0.61
CA LEU A 58 5.21 -6.01 1.51
C LEU A 58 5.82 -4.98 2.47
N PHE A 59 6.09 -3.76 2.00
CA PHE A 59 6.57 -2.67 2.84
C PHE A 59 5.54 -2.34 3.94
N HIS A 60 4.26 -2.19 3.57
CA HIS A 60 3.18 -1.95 4.53
C HIS A 60 3.01 -3.09 5.52
N PHE A 61 3.10 -4.34 5.06
CA PHE A 61 3.07 -5.52 5.92
C PHE A 61 4.12 -5.43 7.04
N ILE A 62 5.37 -5.11 6.68
CA ILE A 62 6.48 -5.02 7.64
C ILE A 62 6.24 -3.87 8.61
N VAL A 63 5.95 -2.66 8.10
CA VAL A 63 5.79 -1.47 8.94
C VAL A 63 4.64 -1.65 9.93
N LEU A 64 3.46 -2.07 9.46
CA LEU A 64 2.29 -2.19 10.32
C LEU A 64 2.40 -3.37 11.29
N SER A 65 3.04 -4.48 10.89
CA SER A 65 3.34 -5.58 11.82
C SER A 65 4.20 -5.12 12.99
N LEU A 66 5.20 -4.28 12.73
CA LEU A 66 6.11 -3.77 13.76
C LEU A 66 5.44 -2.72 14.65
N VAL A 67 4.69 -1.77 14.07
CA VAL A 67 4.02 -0.70 14.83
C VAL A 67 2.96 -1.26 15.77
N PHE A 68 2.15 -2.21 15.30
CA PHE A 68 1.06 -2.80 16.09
C PHE A 68 1.45 -4.09 16.82
N LEU A 69 2.69 -4.55 16.65
CA LEU A 69 3.18 -5.83 17.18
C LEU A 69 2.24 -7.00 16.82
N SER A 70 1.68 -6.97 15.61
CA SER A 70 0.66 -7.92 15.16
C SER A 70 0.83 -8.25 13.67
N PHE A 71 1.18 -9.51 13.40
CA PHE A 71 1.25 -10.05 12.05
C PHE A 71 -0.10 -10.01 11.33
N GLU A 72 -1.19 -10.21 12.08
CA GLU A 72 -2.54 -10.17 11.52
C GLU A 72 -2.90 -8.77 11.01
N ILE A 73 -2.63 -7.73 11.82
CA ILE A 73 -2.86 -6.33 11.39
C ILE A 73 -1.99 -5.99 10.19
N GLY A 74 -0.72 -6.35 10.21
CA GLY A 74 0.17 -6.11 9.08
C GLY A 74 -0.31 -6.80 7.80
N PHE A 75 -0.74 -8.06 7.89
CA PHE A 75 -1.24 -8.80 6.74
C PHE A 75 -2.53 -8.18 6.19
N LEU A 76 -3.49 -7.87 7.05
CA LEU A 76 -4.75 -7.25 6.66
C LEU A 76 -4.51 -5.87 6.01
N ALA A 77 -3.58 -5.07 6.55
CA ALA A 77 -3.23 -3.75 6.04
C ALA A 77 -2.61 -3.83 4.63
N ALA A 78 -1.63 -4.72 4.45
CA ALA A 78 -1.01 -4.94 3.14
C ALA A 78 -2.00 -5.45 2.10
N LEU A 79 -2.90 -6.37 2.50
CA LEU A 79 -3.90 -6.92 1.62
C LEU A 79 -4.90 -5.85 1.15
N ILE A 80 -5.46 -5.07 2.09
CA ILE A 80 -6.44 -4.05 1.71
C ILE A 80 -5.82 -2.96 0.86
N HIS A 81 -4.59 -2.53 1.16
CA HIS A 81 -3.87 -1.53 0.36
C HIS A 81 -3.73 -2.00 -1.10
N LEU A 82 -3.18 -3.21 -1.30
CA LEU A 82 -3.05 -3.80 -2.63
C LEU A 82 -4.39 -3.93 -3.37
N VAL A 83 -5.48 -4.24 -2.66
CA VAL A 83 -6.81 -4.28 -3.27
C VAL A 83 -7.27 -2.90 -3.75
N VAL A 84 -6.97 -1.84 -3.00
CA VAL A 84 -7.25 -0.46 -3.43
C VAL A 84 -6.40 -0.08 -4.63
N ASP A 85 -5.11 -0.42 -4.66
CA ASP A 85 -4.24 -0.17 -5.82
C ASP A 85 -4.72 -0.89 -7.09
N LEU A 86 -5.09 -2.17 -6.95
CA LEU A 86 -5.69 -2.94 -8.03
C LEU A 86 -6.98 -2.29 -8.54
N TYR A 87 -7.86 -1.86 -7.63
CA TYR A 87 -9.08 -1.16 -8.01
C TYR A 87 -8.76 0.14 -8.75
N HIS A 88 -7.83 0.94 -8.22
CA HIS A 88 -7.43 2.21 -8.81
C HIS A 88 -6.90 2.01 -10.24
N GLN A 89 -5.97 1.06 -10.42
CA GLN A 89 -5.39 0.74 -11.72
C GLN A 89 -6.43 0.21 -12.72
N LEU A 90 -7.38 -0.62 -12.27
CA LEU A 90 -8.44 -1.15 -13.11
C LEU A 90 -9.49 -0.10 -13.49
N SER A 91 -9.70 0.92 -12.65
CA SER A 91 -10.62 2.01 -12.94
C SER A 91 -10.16 2.85 -14.14
N GLY A 92 -8.84 2.87 -14.41
CA GLY A 92 -8.23 3.63 -15.50
C GLY A 92 -8.38 5.15 -15.37
N VAL A 93 -8.84 5.64 -14.22
CA VAL A 93 -9.02 7.06 -13.98
C VAL A 93 -7.75 7.64 -13.35
N ASP A 94 -7.15 8.60 -14.04
CA ASP A 94 -6.03 9.36 -13.49
C ASP A 94 -6.53 10.23 -12.34
N HIS A 95 -6.00 9.98 -11.15
CA HIS A 95 -6.35 10.67 -9.93
C HIS A 95 -5.14 11.45 -9.45
N GLY A 96 -5.31 12.74 -9.21
CA GLY A 96 -4.27 13.53 -8.56
C GLY A 96 -3.92 12.93 -7.20
N TRP A 97 -2.67 13.14 -6.76
CA TRP A 97 -2.10 12.60 -5.52
C TRP A 97 -3.05 12.64 -4.31
N LEU A 98 -3.70 13.78 -4.06
CA LEU A 98 -4.62 13.94 -2.92
C LEU A 98 -5.83 13.02 -3.00
N TYR A 99 -6.40 12.83 -4.20
CA TYR A 99 -7.55 11.96 -4.38
C TYR A 99 -7.16 10.50 -4.14
N HIS A 100 -6.04 10.06 -4.73
CA HIS A 100 -5.52 8.71 -4.55
C HIS A 100 -5.33 8.41 -3.05
N ARG A 101 -4.65 9.28 -2.30
CA ARG A 101 -4.49 9.14 -0.85
C ARG A 101 -5.80 9.14 -0.07
N ALA A 102 -6.76 10.00 -0.45
CA ALA A 102 -8.07 10.05 0.20
C ALA A 102 -8.88 8.76 -0.04
N LEU A 103 -8.76 8.17 -1.23
CA LEU A 103 -9.39 6.89 -1.58
C LEU A 103 -8.84 5.77 -0.69
N HIS A 104 -7.52 5.62 -0.61
CA HIS A 104 -6.86 4.67 0.29
C HIS A 104 -7.34 4.84 1.72
N PHE A 105 -7.16 6.03 2.29
CA PHE A 105 -7.53 6.28 3.68
C PHE A 105 -9.02 5.98 3.97
N THR A 106 -9.92 6.31 3.05
CA THR A 106 -11.35 6.06 3.21
C THR A 106 -11.68 4.58 3.15
N VAL A 107 -11.22 3.87 2.13
CA VAL A 107 -11.54 2.45 1.92
C VAL A 107 -10.88 1.58 3.00
N GLU A 108 -9.62 1.84 3.32
CA GLU A 108 -8.88 1.13 4.36
C GLU A 108 -9.52 1.35 5.73
N SER A 109 -9.96 2.58 6.05
CA SER A 109 -10.71 2.86 7.28
C SER A 109 -12.01 2.05 7.36
N VAL A 110 -12.81 2.07 6.29
CA VAL A 110 -14.07 1.32 6.23
C VAL A 110 -13.83 -0.18 6.39
N PHE A 111 -12.79 -0.70 5.75
CA PHE A 111 -12.39 -2.10 5.88
C PHE A 111 -12.10 -2.48 7.34
N PHE A 112 -11.23 -1.73 8.03
CA PHE A 112 -10.91 -2.05 9.43
C PHE A 112 -12.08 -1.83 10.38
N ILE A 113 -12.95 -0.83 10.13
CA ILE A 113 -14.20 -0.67 10.88
C ILE A 113 -15.04 -1.95 10.77
N MET A 114 -15.21 -2.49 9.56
CA MET A 114 -16.00 -3.71 9.34
C MET A 114 -15.34 -4.93 10.00
N VAL A 115 -14.02 -5.11 9.86
CA VAL A 115 -13.28 -6.22 10.48
C VAL A 115 -13.46 -6.22 12.00
N PHE A 116 -13.32 -5.07 12.65
CA PHE A 116 -13.46 -4.98 14.11
C PHE A 116 -14.91 -4.92 14.59
N ALA A 117 -15.87 -4.58 13.75
CA ALA A 117 -17.30 -4.64 14.09
C ALA A 117 -17.86 -6.08 14.00
N ALA A 118 -17.22 -6.95 13.23
CA ALA A 118 -17.60 -8.35 13.07
C ALA A 118 -16.98 -9.28 14.14
N LEU A 119 -16.05 -8.78 14.96
CA LEU A 119 -15.36 -9.48 16.04
C LEU A 119 -15.98 -9.13 17.40
#